data_AF-A0A6M8VNP8-F1
#
_entry.id   AF-A0A6M8VNP8-F1
#
_cell.length_a   1.000
_cell.length_b   1.000
_cell.length_c   1.000
_cell.angle_alpha   90.00
_cell.angle_beta   90.00
_cell.angle_gamma   90.00
#
_symmetry.space_group_name_H-M   'P 1'
#
loop_
_entity.id
_entity.type
_entity.pdbx_description
1 polymer ?
#
loop_
_entity_poly.entity_id
_entity_poly.type
_entity_poly.pdbx_seq_one_letter_code
_entity_poly.pdbx_strand_id
1 'polypeptide(L)'
;MPSQKGRDFLLKAGDGGSPETFTTIGAARSNALVVNNNPVDDTAMDSGGVQSMIADAGVQTLQITIDGLFKNDAAEELLRSAAMDRVAANFQLAFPNGDSYQAAFVVQDYNRSGSYDGLETFAATLIRTGSGVLTPA
;
A
#
# COMPACT_ATOMS: atom_id res chain seq x y z
N MET A 1 10.92 2.21 24.60
CA MET A 1 10.66 2.22 23.15
C MET A 1 9.36 2.97 22.94
N PRO A 2 9.39 4.22 22.44
CA PRO A 2 8.16 4.98 22.27
C PRO A 2 7.31 4.36 21.16
N SER A 3 6.02 4.15 21.42
CA SER A 3 5.06 3.76 20.40
C SER A 3 5.05 4.78 19.27
N GLN A 4 5.09 4.31 18.03
CA GLN A 4 5.08 5.17 16.85
C GLN A 4 3.67 5.73 16.62
N LYS A 5 3.58 6.98 16.17
CA LYS A 5 2.29 7.61 15.88
C LYS A 5 1.78 7.11 14.53
N GLY A 6 0.60 6.49 14.51
CA GLY A 6 -0.04 6.05 13.26
C GLY A 6 -0.28 7.19 12.24
N ARG A 7 -0.34 8.45 12.70
CA ARG A 7 -0.43 9.63 11.83
C ARG A 7 0.78 9.79 10.91
N ASP A 8 1.94 9.30 11.32
CA ASP A 8 3.18 9.44 10.54
C ASP A 8 3.33 8.28 9.53
N PHE A 9 2.37 7.34 9.50
CA PHE A 9 2.25 6.31 8.48
C PHE A 9 1.45 6.85 7.29
N LEU A 10 2.17 7.30 6.26
CA LEU A 10 1.61 8.08 5.15
C LEU A 10 1.72 7.34 3.83
N LEU A 11 0.62 7.30 3.08
CA LEU A 11 0.61 6.88 1.68
C LEU A 11 0.80 8.10 0.78
N LYS A 12 1.72 8.02 -0.17
CA LYS A 12 1.97 9.03 -1.18
C LYS A 12 1.76 8.45 -2.58
N ALA A 13 1.12 9.22 -3.45
CA ALA A 13 0.95 8.89 -4.86
C ALA A 13 2.05 9.59 -5.69
N GLY A 14 2.67 8.85 -6.60
CA GLY A 14 3.59 9.39 -7.60
C GLY A 14 2.83 10.05 -8.75
N ASP A 15 3.38 11.13 -9.29
CA ASP A 15 2.82 11.87 -10.44
C ASP A 15 3.13 11.22 -11.81
N GLY A 16 3.89 10.11 -11.84
CA GLY A 16 4.34 9.46 -13.07
C GLY A 16 5.31 10.31 -13.90
N GLY A 17 5.81 11.42 -13.34
CA GLY A 17 6.76 12.32 -13.98
C GLY A 17 8.18 11.76 -14.04
N SER A 18 9.08 12.52 -14.66
CA SER A 18 10.53 12.25 -14.64
C SER A 18 11.28 13.56 -14.41
N PRO A 19 11.70 13.87 -13.17
CA PRO A 19 11.64 13.03 -11.96
C PRO A 19 10.22 12.91 -11.37
N GLU A 20 9.95 11.77 -10.74
CA GLU A 20 8.64 11.47 -10.12
C GLU A 20 8.50 12.20 -8.77
N THR A 21 7.41 12.92 -8.58
CA THR A 21 7.10 13.62 -7.33
C THR A 21 6.04 12.85 -6.55
N PHE A 22 6.38 12.46 -5.32
CA PHE A 22 5.45 11.77 -4.42
C PHE A 22 4.69 12.76 -3.55
N THR A 23 3.37 12.82 -3.73
CA THR A 23 2.47 13.68 -2.96
C THR A 23 1.68 12.86 -1.94
N THR A 24 1.70 13.27 -0.67
CA THR A 24 0.97 12.60 0.39
C THR A 24 -0.54 12.72 0.18
N ILE A 25 -1.28 11.62 0.36
CA ILE A 25 -2.74 11.62 0.37
C ILE A 25 -3.20 12.24 1.70
N GLY A 26 -3.38 13.57 1.70
CA GLY A 26 -3.49 14.41 2.90
C GLY A 26 -4.78 14.27 3.72
N ALA A 27 -5.67 13.36 3.36
CA ALA A 27 -6.94 13.15 4.04
C ALA A 27 -7.18 11.71 4.50
N ALA A 28 -6.15 10.87 4.44
CA ALA A 28 -6.15 9.53 5.02
C ALA A 28 -6.39 9.59 6.54
N ARG A 29 -7.40 8.88 7.02
CA ARG A 29 -7.67 8.67 8.45
C ARG A 29 -7.07 7.37 8.94
N SER A 30 -7.07 6.35 8.09
CA SER A 30 -6.52 5.05 8.39
C SER A 30 -5.80 4.51 7.15
N ASN A 31 -4.61 3.98 7.41
CA ASN A 31 -3.75 3.32 6.43
C ASN A 31 -3.35 1.98 7.05
N ALA A 32 -3.63 0.89 6.35
CA ALA A 32 -3.26 -0.45 6.77
C ALA A 32 -2.42 -1.10 5.67
N LEU A 33 -1.28 -1.66 6.05
CA LEU A 33 -0.41 -2.47 5.19
C LEU A 33 -0.50 -3.92 5.62
N VAL A 34 -0.83 -4.80 4.68
CA VAL A 34 -0.84 -6.24 4.89
C VAL A 34 0.16 -6.86 3.92
N VAL A 35 1.09 -7.65 4.47
CA VAL A 35 2.03 -8.45 3.69
C VAL A 35 1.69 -9.91 3.94
N ASN A 36 1.25 -10.61 2.90
CA ASN A 36 1.02 -12.04 2.94
C ASN A 36 2.17 -12.73 2.20
N ASN A 37 2.96 -13.50 2.94
CA ASN A 37 3.95 -14.40 2.36
C ASN A 37 3.33 -15.79 2.39
N ASN A 38 3.24 -16.45 1.23
CA ASN A 38 2.73 -17.81 1.16
C ASN A 38 3.90 -18.80 0.97
N PRO A 39 4.64 -19.15 2.04
CA PRO A 39 5.84 -20.00 1.93
C PRO A 39 5.47 -21.39 1.41
N VAL A 40 6.43 -22.04 0.74
CA VAL A 40 6.25 -23.39 0.21
C VAL A 40 6.77 -24.39 1.23
N ASP A 41 6.01 -25.46 1.46
CA ASP A 41 6.42 -26.59 2.31
C ASP A 41 7.37 -27.51 1.52
N ASP A 42 8.55 -27.77 2.07
CA ASP A 42 9.57 -28.66 1.51
C ASP A 42 9.96 -29.75 2.52
N THR A 43 8.98 -30.26 3.28
CA THR A 43 9.22 -31.30 4.28
C THR A 43 9.63 -32.63 3.60
N ALA A 44 10.89 -33.02 3.77
CA ALA A 44 11.45 -34.27 3.29
C ALA A 44 11.30 -35.43 4.31
N MET A 45 11.47 -36.68 3.86
CA MET A 45 11.45 -37.87 4.75
C MET A 45 12.58 -37.87 5.81
N ASP A 46 13.63 -37.07 5.64
CA ASP A 46 14.72 -36.96 6.65
C ASP A 46 14.46 -35.90 7.74
N SER A 47 13.37 -35.11 7.62
CA SER A 47 13.12 -33.91 8.43
C SER A 47 12.84 -34.19 9.92
N GLY A 48 13.00 -35.44 10.37
CA GLY A 48 12.78 -35.85 11.77
C GLY A 48 11.35 -35.61 12.29
N GLY A 49 10.38 -35.42 11.38
CA GLY A 49 8.99 -35.08 11.72
C GLY A 49 8.72 -33.58 11.96
N VAL A 50 9.67 -32.69 11.66
CA VAL A 50 9.51 -31.23 11.75
C VAL A 50 9.26 -30.63 10.37
N GLN A 51 8.31 -29.70 10.28
CA GLN A 51 7.98 -29.02 9.04
C GLN A 51 9.09 -28.07 8.60
N SER A 52 9.52 -28.19 7.33
CA SER A 52 10.49 -27.27 6.71
C SER A 52 9.79 -26.39 5.69
N MET A 53 9.93 -25.07 5.81
CA MET A 53 9.31 -24.10 4.91
C MET A 53 10.38 -23.30 4.15
N ILE A 54 10.20 -23.15 2.84
CA ILE A 54 10.98 -22.26 2.00
C ILE A 54 10.24 -20.92 1.89
N ALA A 55 10.78 -19.89 2.55
CA ALA A 55 10.16 -18.57 2.60
C ALA A 55 10.16 -17.84 1.24
N ASP A 56 11.13 -18.12 0.37
CA ASP A 56 11.36 -17.40 -0.89
C ASP A 56 10.73 -18.08 -2.12
N ALA A 57 10.26 -19.33 -1.98
CA ALA A 57 9.60 -20.05 -3.06
C ALA A 57 8.11 -19.67 -3.22
N GLY A 58 7.60 -18.86 -2.29
CA GLY A 58 6.21 -18.46 -2.20
C GLY A 58 5.86 -17.21 -3.01
N VAL A 59 4.55 -17.03 -3.27
CA VAL A 59 4.05 -15.75 -3.76
C VAL A 59 3.90 -14.80 -2.58
N GLN A 60 4.54 -13.63 -2.66
CA GLN A 60 4.31 -12.53 -1.74
C GLN A 60 3.27 -11.59 -2.34
N THR A 61 2.19 -11.35 -1.61
CA THR A 61 1.23 -10.30 -1.92
C THR A 61 1.32 -9.18 -0.89
N LEU A 62 1.24 -7.94 -1.36
CA LEU A 62 1.27 -6.77 -0.52
C LEU A 62 0.06 -5.91 -0.86
N GLN A 63 -0.80 -5.73 0.12
CA GLN A 63 -2.06 -5.01 0.00
C GLN A 63 -2.07 -3.81 0.94
N ILE A 64 -2.63 -2.72 0.46
CA ILE A 64 -2.73 -1.47 1.20
C ILE A 64 -4.18 -1.03 1.17
N THR A 65 -4.75 -0.82 2.34
CA THR A 65 -6.08 -0.24 2.47
C THR A 65 -5.94 1.16 3.04
N ILE A 66 -6.57 2.12 2.37
CA ILE A 66 -6.62 3.52 2.78
C ILE A 66 -8.08 3.97 2.84
N ASP A 67 -8.43 4.70 3.89
CA ASP A 67 -9.72 5.36 4.02
C ASP A 67 -9.56 6.79 4.54
N GLY A 68 -10.44 7.68 4.12
CA GLY A 68 -10.29 9.10 4.38
C GLY A 68 -11.46 9.97 3.98
N LEU A 69 -11.28 11.27 4.17
CA LEU A 69 -12.19 12.30 3.62
C LEU A 69 -11.74 12.68 2.23
N PHE A 70 -12.64 12.85 1.27
CA PHE A 70 -12.24 13.36 -0.03
C PHE A 70 -12.02 14.88 0.06
N LYS A 71 -10.81 15.36 -0.22
CA LYS A 71 -10.46 16.79 -0.20
C LYS A 71 -10.16 17.36 -1.58
N ASN A 72 -10.25 16.53 -2.63
CA ASN A 72 -9.95 16.91 -4.00
C ASN A 72 -8.49 17.37 -4.18
N ASP A 73 -7.56 16.66 -3.53
CA ASP A 73 -6.12 16.91 -3.65
C ASP A 73 -5.55 16.22 -4.91
N ALA A 74 -4.41 16.70 -5.42
CA ALA A 74 -3.77 16.16 -6.61
C ALA A 74 -3.41 14.67 -6.46
N ALA A 75 -2.99 14.25 -5.27
CA ALA A 75 -2.71 12.84 -4.96
C ALA A 75 -3.98 11.96 -5.00
N GLU A 76 -5.12 12.50 -4.58
CA GLU A 76 -6.40 11.78 -4.62
C GLU A 76 -6.90 11.65 -6.06
N GLU A 77 -6.70 12.68 -6.88
CA GLU A 77 -7.04 12.67 -8.29
C GLU A 77 -6.20 11.65 -9.07
N LEU A 78 -4.91 11.54 -8.76
CA LEU A 78 -4.03 10.49 -9.32
C LEU A 78 -4.51 9.09 -8.93
N LEU A 79 -4.86 8.88 -7.65
CA LEU A 79 -5.39 7.60 -7.19
C LEU A 79 -6.73 7.27 -7.88
N ARG A 80 -7.59 8.27 -8.07
CA ARG A 80 -8.86 8.12 -8.78
C ARG A 80 -8.65 7.79 -10.27
N SER A 81 -7.74 8.49 -10.95
CA SER A 81 -7.39 8.21 -12.35
C SER A 81 -6.81 6.80 -12.49
N ALA A 82 -5.85 6.42 -11.64
CA ALA A 82 -5.28 5.08 -11.64
C ALA A 82 -6.34 3.97 -11.49
N ALA A 83 -7.34 4.20 -10.61
CA ALA A 83 -8.47 3.28 -10.44
C ALA A 83 -9.38 3.20 -11.67
N MET A 84 -9.72 4.34 -12.28
CA MET A 84 -10.63 4.40 -13.44
C MET A 84 -9.98 3.87 -14.72
N ASP A 85 -8.71 4.20 -14.91
CA ASP A 85 -7.91 3.83 -16.10
C ASP A 85 -7.36 2.40 -16.00
N ARG A 86 -7.47 1.76 -14.82
CA ARG A 86 -6.96 0.40 -14.53
C ARG A 86 -5.46 0.27 -14.79
N VAL A 87 -4.73 1.32 -14.48
CA VAL A 87 -3.27 1.37 -14.67
C VAL A 87 -2.55 1.17 -13.34
N ALA A 88 -1.36 0.58 -13.43
CA ALA A 88 -0.45 0.56 -12.29
C ALA A 88 0.18 1.96 -12.14
N ALA A 89 0.17 2.48 -10.93
CA ALA A 89 0.84 3.74 -10.58
C ALA A 89 1.83 3.49 -9.44
N ASN A 90 2.88 4.30 -9.36
CA ASN A 90 3.85 4.19 -8.29
C ASN A 90 3.31 4.86 -7.04
N PHE A 91 3.41 4.15 -5.92
CA PHE A 91 3.08 4.68 -4.60
C PHE A 91 4.27 4.50 -3.67
N GLN A 92 4.41 5.47 -2.76
CA GLN A 92 5.39 5.44 -1.69
C GLN A 92 4.70 5.42 -0.34
N LEU A 93 5.03 4.43 0.49
CA LEU A 93 4.68 4.40 1.90
C LEU A 93 5.83 5.03 2.67
N ALA A 94 5.51 6.00 3.51
CA ALA A 94 6.44 6.54 4.50
C ALA A 94 6.05 5.99 5.87
N PHE A 95 7.03 5.42 6.57
CA PHE A 95 6.87 4.88 7.91
C PHE A 95 7.32 5.91 8.96
N PRO A 96 6.77 5.84 10.19
CA PRO A 96 7.13 6.76 11.27
C PRO A 96 8.61 6.72 11.70
N ASN A 97 9.31 5.61 11.42
CA ASN A 97 10.73 5.46 11.72
C ASN A 97 11.65 6.11 10.66
N GLY A 98 11.09 6.68 9.59
CA GLY A 98 11.82 7.28 8.48
C GLY A 98 11.99 6.37 7.27
N ASP A 99 11.69 5.07 7.40
CA ASP A 99 11.77 4.15 6.27
C ASP A 99 10.73 4.53 5.22
N SER A 100 11.02 4.22 3.96
CA SER A 100 10.04 4.33 2.90
C SER A 100 10.01 3.11 2.00
N TYR A 101 8.82 2.70 1.59
CA TYR A 101 8.61 1.60 0.66
C TYR A 101 7.98 2.13 -0.61
N GLN A 102 8.67 1.97 -1.74
CA GLN A 102 8.21 2.42 -3.04
C GLN A 102 7.89 1.19 -3.91
N ALA A 103 6.69 1.13 -4.47
CA ALA A 103 6.35 0.09 -5.43
C ALA A 103 5.24 0.55 -6.38
N ALA A 104 5.09 -0.15 -7.49
CA ALA A 104 3.91 0.00 -8.33
C ALA A 104 2.72 -0.74 -7.69
N PHE A 105 1.56 -0.08 -7.65
CA PHE A 105 0.32 -0.67 -7.18
C PHE A 105 -0.79 -0.49 -8.21
N VAL A 106 -1.67 -1.48 -8.26
CA VAL A 106 -2.95 -1.41 -8.97
C VAL A 106 -4.04 -1.19 -7.92
N VAL A 107 -4.95 -0.25 -8.19
CA VAL A 107 -6.12 -0.06 -7.34
C VAL A 107 -7.12 -1.18 -7.65
N GLN A 108 -7.33 -2.07 -6.68
CA GLN A 108 -8.28 -3.17 -6.80
C GLN A 108 -9.71 -2.68 -6.60
N ASP A 109 -9.92 -1.90 -5.54
CA ASP A 109 -11.22 -1.37 -5.17
C ASP A 109 -11.08 0.12 -4.87
N TYR A 110 -12.01 0.91 -5.39
CA TYR A 110 -12.14 2.33 -5.09
C TYR A 110 -13.61 2.64 -4.81
N ASN A 111 -13.90 3.12 -3.62
CA ASN A 111 -15.23 3.46 -3.16
C ASN A 111 -15.27 4.93 -2.72
N ARG A 112 -16.33 5.63 -3.11
CA ARG A 112 -16.65 6.98 -2.64
C ARG A 112 -18.07 6.98 -2.11
N SER A 113 -18.24 7.57 -0.95
CA SER A 113 -19.57 7.75 -0.38
C SER A 113 -19.69 9.13 0.26
N GLY A 114 -20.82 9.78 0.00
CA GLY A 114 -21.17 11.08 0.55
C GLY A 114 -22.65 11.09 0.96
N SER A 115 -22.94 11.77 2.07
CA SER A 115 -24.30 12.00 2.56
C SER A 115 -24.68 13.45 2.28
N TYR A 116 -25.97 13.74 2.11
CA TYR A 116 -26.45 15.11 1.82
C TYR A 116 -26.00 16.15 2.86
N ASP A 117 -25.97 15.77 4.15
CA ASP A 117 -25.50 16.61 5.26
C ASP A 117 -24.09 16.24 5.75
N GLY A 118 -23.39 15.35 5.04
CA GLY A 118 -22.10 14.79 5.45
C GLY A 118 -20.94 15.20 4.55
N LEU A 119 -19.71 15.01 5.07
CA LEU A 119 -18.51 15.14 4.25
C LEU A 119 -18.36 13.92 3.35
N GLU A 120 -17.84 14.12 2.14
CA GLU A 120 -17.51 13.03 1.24
C GLU A 120 -16.32 12.22 1.79
N THR A 121 -16.44 10.91 1.71
CA THR A 121 -15.43 9.93 2.14
C THR A 121 -14.97 9.09 0.97
N PHE A 122 -13.73 8.63 1.04
CA PHE A 122 -13.19 7.68 0.08
C PHE A 122 -12.55 6.50 0.83
N ALA A 123 -12.57 5.34 0.18
CA ALA A 123 -11.82 4.17 0.59
C ALA A 123 -11.23 3.51 -0.65
N ALA A 124 -9.99 3.04 -0.55
CA ALA A 124 -9.31 2.35 -1.64
C ALA A 124 -8.50 1.16 -1.13
N THR A 125 -8.49 0.09 -1.91
CA THR A 125 -7.61 -1.06 -1.72
C THR A 125 -6.66 -1.14 -2.89
N LEU A 126 -5.36 -1.12 -2.60
CA LEU A 126 -4.28 -1.20 -3.57
C LEU A 126 -3.54 -2.53 -3.41
N ILE A 127 -3.25 -3.21 -4.51
CA ILE A 127 -2.44 -4.43 -4.54
C ILE A 127 -1.16 -4.13 -5.31
N ARG A 128 -0.02 -4.50 -4.71
CA ARG A 128 1.29 -4.34 -5.34
C ARG A 128 1.35 -5.16 -6.63
N THR A 129 1.92 -4.54 -7.66
CA THR A 129 2.33 -5.23 -8.88
C THR A 129 3.83 -5.03 -9.08
N GLY A 130 4.55 -6.08 -9.48
CA GLY A 130 5.99 -6.02 -9.70
C GLY A 130 6.83 -5.97 -8.41
N SER A 131 8.07 -5.50 -8.53
CA SER A 131 9.00 -5.36 -7.41
C SER A 131 8.80 -4.05 -6.66
N GLY A 132 8.96 -4.06 -5.34
CA GLY A 132 9.05 -2.86 -4.53
C GLY A 132 10.43 -2.70 -3.91
N VAL A 133 10.82 -1.45 -3.64
CA VAL A 133 12.08 -1.07 -3.02
C VAL A 133 11.79 -0.53 -1.63
N LEU A 134 12.33 -1.19 -0.61
CA LEU A 134 12.38 -0.67 0.75
C LEU A 134 13.67 0.13 0.92
N THR A 135 13.55 1.43 1.20
CA THR A 135 14.67 2.31 1.52
C THR A 135 14.64 2.58 3.03
N PRO A 136 15.60 2.04 3.79
CA PRO A 136 15.73 2.35 5.21
C PRO A 136 16.24 3.79 5.41
N ALA A 137 15.90 4.39 6.55
CA ALA A 137 16.36 5.72 6.97
C ALA A 137 17.88 5.79 7.25
#